data_AF-G8ACU4-F1
#
_entry.id   AF-G8ACU4-F1
#
_cell.length_a   1.000
_cell.length_b   1.000
_cell.length_c   1.000
_cell.angle_alpha   90.00
_cell.angle_beta   90.00
_cell.angle_gamma   90.00
#
_symmetry.space_group_name_H-M   'P 1'
#
loop_
_entity.id
_entity.type
_entity.pdbx_description
1 polymer ?
#
loop_
_entity_poly.entity_id
_entity_poly.type
_entity_poly.pdbx_seq_one_letter_code
_entity_poly.pdbx_strand_id
1 'polypeptide(L)' 'HSGDAQGPDSCNHRGGLCRVGTCVSGEYPAQYCFEPIILCCKNLPPATTG' A
#
# COMPACT_ATOMS: atom_id res chain seq x y z
N HIS A 1 -21.98 -12.46 -5.79
CA HIS A 1 -21.10 -12.57 -4.62
C HIS A 1 -19.77 -11.96 -5.03
N SER A 2 -19.63 -10.64 -4.88
CA SER A 2 -18.39 -9.94 -5.23
C SER A 2 -17.43 -10.16 -4.08
N GLY A 3 -16.46 -11.05 -4.26
CA GLY A 3 -15.33 -11.11 -3.34
C GLY A 3 -14.53 -9.84 -3.56
N ASP A 4 -14.70 -8.85 -2.68
CA ASP A 4 -13.80 -7.72 -2.56
C ASP A 4 -12.43 -8.27 -2.19
N ALA A 5 -11.69 -8.74 -3.19
CA ALA A 5 -10.33 -9.20 -3.02
C ALA A 5 -9.47 -7.98 -2.69
N GLN A 6 -9.52 -7.55 -1.43
CA GLN A 6 -8.58 -6.63 -0.80
C GLN A 6 -7.19 -7.26 -0.64
N GLY A 7 -6.94 -8.39 -1.30
CA GLY A 7 -5.65 -9.06 -1.32
C GLY A 7 -4.55 -8.20 -1.95
N PRO A 8 -3.29 -8.66 -1.87
CA PRO A 8 -2.10 -7.92 -2.31
C PRO A 8 -2.15 -7.43 -3.76
N ASP A 9 -2.94 -8.10 -4.61
CA ASP A 9 -3.17 -7.72 -6.00
C ASP A 9 -3.78 -6.30 -6.13
N SER A 10 -4.71 -5.93 -5.24
CA SER A 10 -5.34 -4.61 -5.21
C SER A 10 -4.34 -3.50 -4.85
N CYS A 11 -3.34 -3.80 -4.02
CA CYS A 11 -2.29 -2.85 -3.66
C CYS A 11 -1.38 -2.57 -4.87
N ASN A 12 -0.87 -3.63 -5.51
CA ASN A 12 0.03 -3.52 -6.66
C ASN A 12 -0.66 -2.83 -7.85
N HIS A 13 -1.92 -3.15 -8.14
CA HIS A 13 -2.67 -2.52 -9.23
C HIS A 13 -2.88 -1.01 -9.02
N ARG A 14 -2.89 -0.54 -7.76
CA ARG A 14 -3.04 0.89 -7.40
C ARG A 14 -1.70 1.60 -7.21
N GLY A 15 -0.60 1.00 -7.69
CA GLY A 15 0.75 1.57 -7.61
C GLY A 15 1.40 1.51 -6.23
N GLY A 16 0.90 0.65 -5.33
CA GLY A 16 1.52 0.37 -4.04
C GLY A 16 2.37 -0.91 -4.07
N LEU A 17 3.13 -1.14 -3.00
CA LEU A 17 3.89 -2.36 -2.78
C LEU A 17 3.56 -2.93 -1.40
N CYS A 18 3.37 -4.23 -1.32
CA CYS A 18 3.15 -4.92 -0.05
C CYS A 18 4.47 -5.13 0.69
N ARG A 19 4.56 -4.64 1.93
CA ARG A 19 5.73 -4.78 2.81
C ARG A 19 5.33 -5.35 4.16
N VAL A 20 6.20 -6.18 4.72
CA VAL A 20 6.01 -6.75 6.05
C VAL A 20 6.41 -5.71 7.11
N GLY A 21 5.51 -5.43 8.05
CA GLY A 21 5.76 -4.61 9.23
C GLY A 21 5.63 -3.10 9.00
N THR A 22 6.50 -2.50 8.17
CA THR A 22 6.54 -1.04 7.98
C THR A 22 6.86 -0.64 6.53
N CYS A 23 6.45 0.57 6.17
CA CYS A 23 6.82 1.20 4.91
C CYS A 23 8.21 1.83 4.98
N VAL A 24 8.90 1.94 3.84
CA VAL A 24 10.22 2.58 3.82
C VAL A 24 10.09 4.10 3.73
N SER A 25 11.17 4.82 4.00
CA SER A 25 11.20 6.29 3.86
C SER A 25 10.80 6.70 2.44
N GLY A 26 9.92 7.69 2.34
CA GLY A 26 9.33 8.11 1.06
C GLY A 26 8.01 7.42 0.71
N GLU A 27 7.57 6.44 1.50
CA GLU A 27 6.26 5.79 1.37
C GLU A 27 5.35 6.11 2.57
N TYR A 28 4.03 5.95 2.38
CA TYR A 28 3.03 5.99 3.44
C TYR A 28 2.18 4.70 3.46
N PRO A 29 1.72 4.25 4.65
CA PRO A 29 0.83 3.10 4.75
C PRO A 29 -0.59 3.49 4.33
N ALA A 30 -1.14 2.79 3.34
CA ALA A 30 -2.47 3.07 2.79
C ALA A 30 -3.55 2.09 3.27
N GLN A 31 -3.22 0.79 3.35
CA GLN A 31 -4.12 -0.30 3.76
C GLN A 31 -3.29 -1.54 4.15
N TYR A 32 -3.94 -2.63 4.58
CA TYR A 32 -3.29 -3.94 4.72
C TYR A 32 -3.42 -4.75 3.43
N CYS A 33 -2.33 -5.39 2.99
CA CYS A 33 -2.38 -6.48 2.02
C CYS A 33 -2.75 -7.81 2.69
N PHE A 34 -2.36 -7.96 3.95
CA PHE A 34 -2.73 -9.07 4.83
C PHE A 34 -2.68 -8.56 6.27
N GLU A 35 -3.84 -8.50 6.91
CA GLU A 35 -3.95 -7.98 8.27
C GLU A 35 -3.21 -8.86 9.29
N PRO A 36 -2.62 -8.27 10.34
CA PRO A 36 -2.22 -6.87 10.52
C PRO A 36 -0.76 -6.63 10.10
N ILE A 37 -0.12 -7.60 9.44
CA ILE A 37 1.35 -7.64 9.34
C ILE A 37 1.85 -7.08 8.01
N ILE A 38 1.12 -7.29 6.91
CA ILE A 38 1.57 -6.88 5.59
C ILE A 38 0.84 -5.60 5.19
N LEU A 39 1.57 -4.49 5.17
CA LEU A 39 1.10 -3.17 4.78
C LEU A 39 1.19 -2.97 3.28
N CYS A 40 0.22 -2.29 2.71
CA CYS A 40 0.29 -1.68 1.40
C CYS A 40 0.91 -0.29 1.52
N CYS A 41 2.13 -0.14 0.99
CA CYS A 41 2.89 1.09 1.03
C CYS A 41 2.83 1.80 -0.32
N LYS A 42 2.57 3.10 -0.32
CA LYS A 42 2.52 3.92 -1.55
C LYS A 42 3.53 5.04 -1.47
N ASN A 43 4.13 5.39 -2.60
CA ASN A 43 5.02 6.54 -2.68
C ASN A 43 4.26 7.81 -2.30
N LEU A 44 4.88 8.63 -1.46
CA LEU A 44 4.42 9.99 -1.23
C LEU A 44 4.37 10.71 -2.58
N PRO A 45 3.33 11.51 -2.85
CA PRO A 45 3.33 12.35 -4.03
C PRO A 45 4.58 13.24 -3.98
N PRO A 46 5.23 13.51 -5.14
CA PRO A 46 6.35 14.44 -5.17
C PRO A 46 5.87 15.74 -4.55
N ALA A 47 6.64 16.26 -3.59
CA ALA A 47 6.32 17.52 -2.95
C ALA A 47 6.21 18.57 -4.05
N THR A 48 4.99 19.06 -4.30
CA THR A 48 4.79 20.19 -5.19
C THR A 48 5.41 21.39 -4.49
N THR A 49 6.64 21.73 -4.86
CA THR A 49 7.25 23.01 -4.52
C THR A 49 6.50 24.08 -5.30
N GLY A 50 5.43 24.61 -4.69
CA GLY A 50 4.71 25.80 -5.16
C GLY A 50 5.40 27.07 -4.71
#